data_AF-A0A957Y0W0-F1
#
_entry.id   AF-A0A957Y0W0-F1
#
_cell.length_a   1.000
_cell.length_b   1.000
_cell.length_c   1.000
_cell.angle_alpha   90.00
_cell.angle_beta   90.00
_cell.angle_gamma   90.00
#
_symmetry.space_group_name_H-M   'P 1'
#
loop_
_entity.id
_entity.type
_entity.pdbx_description
1 polymer ?
#
loop_
_entity_poly.entity_id
_entity_poly.type
_entity_poly.pdbx_seq_one_letter_code
_entity_poly.pdbx_strand_id
1 'polypeptide(L)'
;MKKLIVTILGIASVALLASCGSAASEAGQTSSAAAAPAGQTSSVASAVTQLNEDYENALPVASQLILGSMKLEDGDLAVNADEAAKLLPLWQAYQSLSSSDTTAEAELQALVKQIQGAMQPDQVAAIAAMKLTGDDITATMQAMGPELFGGGGFNRTDSTGSGATESGAAGGGGGFGGGGGGFPGGAPPGDFGGGPGGVPGGFGGDQQDPSARETAIAERLTQDGGQAASFMTRGLLNQYITSLQLKTGDVTQEDLQAQQAQRNVFRWLPLAAETTGIPVETLQEALAGGSTLADAIQAQGGDVATVETAISDSLKDNPNLDQQAIDTEVNAVLNTAGAAQPAATP
;
A
#
# COMPACT_ATOMS: atom_id res chain seq x y z
N MET A 1 6.47 27.15 35.89
CA MET A 1 7.72 27.19 36.69
C MET A 1 7.64 26.14 37.80
N LYS A 2 8.75 25.47 38.17
CA LYS A 2 8.87 24.38 39.17
C LYS A 2 8.52 22.92 38.76
N LYS A 3 8.87 22.47 37.54
CA LYS A 3 9.11 21.04 37.19
C LYS A 3 10.19 20.86 36.11
N LEU A 4 11.24 21.67 36.19
CA LEU A 4 12.53 21.49 35.51
C LEU A 4 13.59 21.54 36.62
N ILE A 5 14.75 20.90 36.41
CA ILE A 5 15.80 20.60 37.41
C ILE A 5 15.55 19.29 38.19
N VAL A 6 15.51 18.16 37.45
CA VAL A 6 16.04 16.83 37.84
C VAL A 6 16.40 16.12 36.52
N THR A 7 17.54 15.46 36.28
CA THR A 7 18.93 15.71 36.72
C THR A 7 19.84 15.17 35.59
N ILE A 8 20.84 15.94 35.16
CA ILE A 8 21.89 15.49 34.22
C ILE A 8 23.15 15.17 35.03
N LEU A 9 23.52 13.88 35.21
CA LEU A 9 24.85 13.50 35.70
C LEU A 9 25.16 11.99 35.47
N GLY A 10 26.36 11.67 34.98
CA GLY A 10 26.85 10.28 34.75
C GLY A 10 26.83 9.87 33.28
N ILE A 11 27.70 10.35 32.38
CA ILE A 11 29.17 10.26 32.33
C ILE A 11 29.70 8.81 32.24
N ALA A 12 30.06 8.45 31.00
CA ALA A 12 31.26 7.73 30.54
C ALA A 12 31.70 6.38 31.16
N SER A 13 32.51 5.66 30.36
CA SER A 13 33.03 4.29 30.57
C SER A 13 31.98 3.20 30.29
N VAL A 14 32.27 2.13 29.55
CA VAL A 14 33.55 1.44 29.32
C VAL A 14 33.78 1.12 27.84
N ALA A 15 34.97 1.45 27.34
CA ALA A 15 35.58 0.75 26.20
C ALA A 15 36.59 -0.29 26.72
N LEU A 16 36.96 -1.26 25.88
CA LEU A 16 37.90 -2.38 26.09
C LEU A 16 37.26 -3.75 26.38
N LEU A 17 37.11 -4.53 25.31
CA LEU A 17 37.36 -5.98 25.30
C LEU A 17 37.99 -6.35 23.95
N ALA A 18 39.30 -6.11 23.84
CA ALA A 18 40.12 -6.69 22.79
C ALA A 18 40.85 -7.90 23.37
N SER A 19 40.69 -9.10 22.79
CA SER A 19 41.59 -10.22 23.04
C SER A 19 41.45 -11.35 22.01
N CYS A 20 42.40 -11.37 21.07
CA CYS A 20 43.21 -12.53 20.68
C CYS A 20 42.51 -13.85 20.27
N GLY A 21 42.68 -14.23 19.00
CA GLY A 21 42.30 -15.56 18.48
C GLY A 21 42.98 -15.96 17.17
N SER A 22 44.05 -15.27 16.73
CA SER A 22 44.78 -15.60 15.49
C SER A 22 46.02 -16.43 15.81
N ALA A 23 46.02 -17.69 15.40
CA ALA A 23 47.21 -18.53 15.38
C ALA A 23 47.52 -18.94 13.94
N ALA A 24 48.43 -18.20 13.30
CA ALA A 24 49.18 -18.71 12.16
C ALA A 24 50.36 -19.55 12.68
N SER A 25 50.72 -20.61 11.98
CA SER A 25 51.96 -21.36 12.24
C SER A 25 52.50 -21.89 10.93
N GLU A 26 53.74 -21.53 10.61
CA GLU A 26 54.44 -21.96 9.40
C GLU A 26 55.24 -23.25 9.62
N ALA A 27 55.43 -23.96 8.51
CA ALA A 27 56.55 -24.86 8.19
C ALA A 27 56.83 -26.10 9.09
N GLY A 28 56.62 -27.28 8.49
CA GLY A 28 57.13 -28.55 8.99
C GLY A 28 56.95 -29.70 7.99
N GLN A 29 57.84 -29.81 7.00
CA GLN A 29 57.87 -30.98 6.11
C GLN A 29 58.44 -32.21 6.84
N THR A 30 57.71 -33.33 6.82
CA THR A 30 58.31 -34.68 6.75
C THR A 30 57.34 -35.65 6.07
N SER A 31 57.84 -36.44 5.13
CA SER A 31 57.08 -37.51 4.47
C SER A 31 56.87 -38.71 5.37
N SER A 32 55.65 -39.25 5.43
CA SER A 32 55.42 -40.68 5.64
C SER A 32 54.06 -41.09 5.05
N ALA A 33 53.94 -42.35 4.64
CA ALA A 33 52.81 -42.85 3.85
C ALA A 33 51.82 -43.71 4.67
N ALA A 34 50.66 -43.94 4.07
CA ALA A 34 49.65 -44.96 4.40
C ALA A 34 48.87 -44.81 5.73
N ALA A 35 47.58 -44.48 5.64
CA ALA A 35 46.51 -45.49 5.61
C ALA A 35 45.13 -44.82 5.50
N ALA A 36 44.22 -45.39 4.71
CA ALA A 36 42.80 -45.01 4.75
C ALA A 36 42.12 -45.63 5.98
N PRO A 37 41.08 -44.98 6.49
CA PRO A 37 39.80 -45.67 6.48
C PRO A 37 38.69 -44.82 5.83
N ALA A 38 37.82 -45.49 5.09
CA ALA A 38 36.59 -44.88 4.59
C ALA A 38 35.66 -44.58 5.76
N GLY A 39 35.23 -43.33 5.87
CA GLY A 39 34.38 -42.83 6.95
C GLY A 39 33.63 -41.57 6.51
N GLN A 40 33.15 -41.54 5.26
CA GLN A 40 32.23 -40.50 4.81
C GLN A 40 30.86 -40.72 5.47
N THR A 41 30.73 -40.29 6.72
CA THR A 41 29.43 -39.82 7.20
C THR A 41 29.10 -38.60 6.36
N SER A 42 28.28 -38.79 5.33
CA SER A 42 27.66 -37.69 4.61
C SER A 42 26.93 -36.83 5.64
N SER A 43 27.53 -35.70 5.98
CA SER A 43 26.83 -34.58 6.56
C SER A 43 25.73 -34.24 5.57
N VAL A 44 24.52 -34.73 5.83
CA VAL A 44 23.30 -34.14 5.30
C VAL A 44 23.22 -32.78 5.97
N ALA A 45 23.99 -31.83 5.45
CA ALA A 45 23.67 -30.44 5.63
C ALA A 45 22.27 -30.31 5.05
N SER A 46 21.28 -30.12 5.93
CA SER A 46 19.94 -29.77 5.50
C SER A 46 20.09 -28.59 4.56
N ALA A 47 19.89 -28.82 3.27
CA ALA A 47 19.93 -27.77 2.29
C ALA A 47 18.78 -26.84 2.65
N VAL A 48 19.10 -25.75 3.35
CA VAL A 48 18.12 -24.75 3.73
C VAL A 48 17.54 -24.24 2.43
N THR A 49 16.32 -24.65 2.13
CA THR A 49 15.62 -24.23 0.92
C THR A 49 15.66 -22.71 0.89
N GLN A 50 16.24 -22.15 -0.17
CA GLN A 50 16.21 -20.73 -0.42
C GLN A 50 15.16 -20.47 -1.49
N LEU A 51 14.32 -19.45 -1.30
CA LEU A 51 13.48 -18.98 -2.40
C LEU A 51 14.39 -18.43 -3.50
N ASN A 52 13.95 -18.60 -4.73
CA ASN A 52 14.63 -18.15 -5.94
C ASN A 52 13.59 -17.87 -7.02
N GLU A 53 14.07 -17.31 -8.11
CA GLU A 53 13.26 -16.90 -9.27
C GLU A 53 13.56 -17.81 -10.49
N ASP A 54 14.12 -19.02 -10.24
CA ASP A 54 14.62 -19.95 -11.26
C ASP A 54 13.49 -20.75 -11.96
N TYR A 55 12.27 -20.20 -12.03
CA TYR A 55 11.12 -20.82 -12.67
C TYR A 55 10.27 -19.78 -13.41
N GLU A 56 9.48 -20.25 -14.38
CA GLU A 56 8.73 -19.38 -15.28
C GLU A 56 7.73 -18.50 -14.51
N ASN A 57 7.73 -17.19 -14.80
CA ASN A 57 6.89 -16.18 -14.17
C ASN A 57 6.95 -16.14 -12.64
N ALA A 58 8.08 -16.55 -12.04
CA ALA A 58 8.32 -16.45 -10.61
C ALA A 58 8.13 -15.01 -10.11
N LEU A 59 7.42 -14.87 -8.97
CA LEU A 59 7.37 -13.60 -8.27
C LEU A 59 8.75 -13.24 -7.69
N PRO A 60 9.07 -11.94 -7.50
CA PRO A 60 10.22 -11.53 -6.71
C PRO A 60 10.21 -12.19 -5.32
N VAL A 61 11.37 -12.59 -4.79
CA VAL A 61 11.44 -13.34 -3.51
C VAL A 61 10.67 -12.66 -2.37
N ALA A 62 10.70 -11.33 -2.27
CA ALA A 62 9.90 -10.59 -1.27
C ALA A 62 8.39 -10.83 -1.44
N SER A 63 7.88 -10.80 -2.67
CA SER A 63 6.48 -11.07 -2.98
C SER A 63 6.10 -12.53 -2.76
N GLN A 64 7.01 -13.48 -3.04
CA GLN A 64 6.82 -14.89 -2.68
C GLN A 64 6.67 -15.05 -1.16
N LEU A 65 7.52 -14.38 -0.36
CA LEU A 65 7.46 -14.44 1.10
C LEU A 65 6.15 -13.86 1.66
N ILE A 66 5.71 -12.69 1.17
CA ILE A 66 4.44 -12.06 1.58
C ILE A 66 3.27 -12.98 1.26
N LEU A 67 3.09 -13.32 -0.02
CA LEU A 67 1.94 -14.09 -0.51
C LEU A 67 1.93 -15.52 0.05
N GLY A 68 3.11 -16.13 0.15
CA GLY A 68 3.29 -17.45 0.74
C GLY A 68 2.94 -17.48 2.22
N SER A 69 3.38 -16.48 3.00
CA SER A 69 3.01 -16.38 4.42
C SER A 69 1.50 -16.24 4.58
N MET A 70 0.86 -15.38 3.78
CA MET A 70 -0.61 -15.24 3.76
C MET A 70 -1.33 -16.55 3.40
N LYS A 71 -0.78 -17.37 2.49
CA LYS A 71 -1.32 -18.70 2.13
C LYS A 71 -1.08 -19.79 3.19
N LEU A 72 -0.22 -19.55 4.18
CA LEU A 72 0.03 -20.47 5.30
C LEU A 72 -0.80 -20.17 6.55
N GLU A 73 -1.54 -19.04 6.58
CA GLU A 73 -2.29 -18.54 7.76
C GLU A 73 -3.29 -19.54 8.35
N ASP A 74 -3.94 -20.37 7.53
CA ASP A 74 -4.95 -21.34 7.96
C ASP A 74 -4.35 -22.69 8.44
N GLY A 75 -3.03 -22.83 8.56
CA GLY A 75 -2.36 -24.11 8.81
C GLY A 75 -1.27 -24.09 9.89
N ASP A 76 -0.69 -25.25 10.17
CA ASP A 76 0.34 -25.46 11.22
C ASP A 76 1.65 -24.66 10.98
N LEU A 77 1.83 -24.11 9.77
CA LEU A 77 2.97 -23.27 9.39
C LEU A 77 2.65 -21.77 9.40
N ALA A 78 1.49 -21.35 9.88
CA ALA A 78 1.15 -19.94 10.05
C ALA A 78 2.22 -19.22 10.90
N VAL A 79 2.56 -17.98 10.52
CA VAL A 79 3.49 -17.14 11.29
C VAL A 79 2.90 -16.88 12.68
N ASN A 80 3.55 -17.35 13.75
CA ASN A 80 3.04 -17.14 15.12
C ASN A 80 3.44 -15.77 15.69
N ALA A 81 2.95 -15.42 16.88
CA ALA A 81 3.23 -14.13 17.52
C ALA A 81 4.74 -13.88 17.78
N ASP A 82 5.49 -14.91 18.20
CA ASP A 82 6.94 -14.82 18.45
C ASP A 82 7.76 -14.65 17.15
N GLU A 83 7.23 -15.10 16.01
CA GLU A 83 7.80 -14.86 14.68
C GLU A 83 7.40 -13.50 14.14
N ALA A 84 6.13 -13.11 14.31
CA ALA A 84 5.62 -11.80 13.92
C ALA A 84 6.41 -10.67 14.60
N ALA A 85 6.71 -10.79 15.89
CA ALA A 85 7.55 -9.83 16.62
C ALA A 85 8.98 -9.68 16.05
N LYS A 86 9.51 -10.69 15.35
CA LYS A 86 10.83 -10.64 14.68
C LYS A 86 10.71 -10.11 13.26
N LEU A 87 9.65 -10.49 12.55
CA LEU A 87 9.44 -10.18 11.13
C LEU A 87 8.91 -8.76 10.91
N LEU A 88 8.02 -8.27 11.77
CA LEU A 88 7.38 -6.97 11.67
C LEU A 88 8.37 -5.80 11.47
N PRO A 89 9.40 -5.60 12.31
CA PRO A 89 10.36 -4.50 12.11
C PRO A 89 11.18 -4.64 10.81
N LEU A 90 11.40 -5.87 10.33
CA LEU A 90 12.10 -6.11 9.06
C LEU A 90 11.22 -5.76 7.85
N TRP A 91 9.93 -6.08 7.90
CA TRP A 91 8.98 -5.71 6.85
C TRP A 91 8.66 -4.22 6.83
N GLN A 92 8.60 -3.56 7.99
CA GLN A 92 8.50 -2.10 8.07
C GLN A 92 9.75 -1.41 7.48
N ALA A 93 10.95 -1.92 7.78
CA ALA A 93 12.19 -1.45 7.15
C ALA A 93 12.16 -1.67 5.62
N TYR A 94 11.69 -2.83 5.16
CA TYR A 94 11.58 -3.16 3.74
C TYR A 94 10.57 -2.23 3.02
N GLN A 95 9.43 -1.96 3.64
CA GLN A 95 8.45 -1.00 3.13
C GLN A 95 9.05 0.41 3.02
N SER A 96 9.72 0.90 4.07
CA SER A 96 10.34 2.23 4.04
C SER A 96 11.41 2.32 2.95
N LEU A 97 12.29 1.33 2.84
CA LEU A 97 13.40 1.33 1.89
C LEU A 97 12.93 1.14 0.43
N SER A 98 11.95 0.27 0.17
CA SER A 98 11.38 0.06 -1.18
C SER A 98 10.52 1.24 -1.66
N SER A 99 10.14 2.15 -0.77
CA SER A 99 9.46 3.41 -1.13
C SER A 99 10.42 4.58 -1.43
N SER A 100 11.73 4.38 -1.26
CA SER A 100 12.76 5.43 -1.39
C SER A 100 13.57 5.29 -2.69
N ASP A 101 13.58 6.36 -3.49
CA ASP A 101 14.32 6.45 -4.76
C ASP A 101 15.86 6.36 -4.61
N THR A 102 16.39 6.45 -3.38
CA THR A 102 17.84 6.45 -3.10
C THR A 102 18.37 5.14 -2.51
N THR A 103 17.50 4.17 -2.23
CA THR A 103 17.89 2.86 -1.69
C THR A 103 18.68 2.06 -2.72
N ALA A 104 19.76 1.41 -2.32
CA ALA A 104 20.48 0.51 -3.22
C ALA A 104 19.78 -0.87 -3.28
N GLU A 105 19.65 -1.42 -4.48
CA GLU A 105 19.07 -2.76 -4.71
C GLU A 105 19.73 -3.85 -3.83
N ALA A 106 21.04 -3.75 -3.61
CA ALA A 106 21.78 -4.66 -2.74
C ALA A 106 21.33 -4.61 -1.26
N GLU A 107 20.84 -3.47 -0.78
CA GLU A 107 20.31 -3.30 0.59
C GLU A 107 18.94 -3.97 0.71
N LEU A 108 18.06 -3.81 -0.30
CA LEU A 108 16.79 -4.54 -0.35
C LEU A 108 17.00 -6.05 -0.40
N GLN A 109 17.91 -6.54 -1.25
CA GLN A 109 18.22 -7.97 -1.33
C GLN A 109 18.85 -8.53 -0.04
N ALA A 110 19.68 -7.75 0.66
CA ALA A 110 20.22 -8.13 1.96
C ALA A 110 19.11 -8.23 3.02
N LEU A 111 18.18 -7.27 3.03
CA LEU A 111 17.04 -7.26 3.96
C LEU A 111 16.05 -8.40 3.68
N VAL A 112 15.76 -8.71 2.42
CA VAL A 112 14.92 -9.86 2.04
C VAL A 112 15.54 -11.18 2.49
N LYS A 113 16.87 -11.34 2.38
CA LYS A 113 17.59 -12.51 2.93
C LYS A 113 17.51 -12.58 4.46
N GLN A 114 17.55 -11.43 5.15
CA GLN A 114 17.38 -11.37 6.60
C GLN A 114 15.95 -11.73 7.03
N ILE A 115 14.94 -11.26 6.30
CA ILE A 115 13.53 -11.63 6.50
C ILE A 115 13.35 -13.14 6.34
N GLN A 116 13.82 -13.72 5.24
CA GLN A 116 13.72 -15.16 4.98
C GLN A 116 14.47 -15.98 6.05
N GLY A 117 15.63 -15.50 6.52
CA GLY A 117 16.40 -16.12 7.60
C GLY A 117 15.79 -15.99 8.99
N ALA A 118 14.76 -15.16 9.17
CA ALA A 118 14.00 -15.02 10.43
C ALA A 118 12.74 -15.90 10.48
N MET A 119 12.34 -16.50 9.35
CA MET A 119 11.25 -17.47 9.26
C MET A 119 11.72 -18.90 9.57
N GLN A 120 10.79 -19.81 9.86
CA GLN A 120 11.13 -21.23 10.02
C GLN A 120 11.58 -21.85 8.69
N PRO A 121 12.55 -22.79 8.70
CA PRO A 121 12.95 -23.52 7.49
C PRO A 121 11.76 -24.22 6.80
N ASP A 122 10.81 -24.75 7.58
CA ASP A 122 9.64 -25.47 7.05
C ASP A 122 8.63 -24.52 6.39
N GLN A 123 8.44 -23.30 6.93
CA GLN A 123 7.66 -22.24 6.28
C GLN A 123 8.29 -21.88 4.93
N VAL A 124 9.59 -21.61 4.93
CA VAL A 124 10.35 -21.25 3.72
C VAL A 124 10.30 -22.37 2.67
N ALA A 125 10.44 -23.63 3.08
CA ALA A 125 10.34 -24.78 2.20
C ALA A 125 8.92 -24.95 1.62
N ALA A 126 7.87 -24.73 2.43
CA ALA A 126 6.49 -24.77 1.97
C ALA A 126 6.21 -23.68 0.94
N ILE A 127 6.65 -22.44 1.17
CA ILE A 127 6.47 -21.32 0.22
C ILE A 127 7.23 -21.61 -1.08
N ALA A 128 8.47 -22.10 -1.02
CA ALA A 128 9.24 -22.46 -2.22
C ALA A 128 8.59 -23.61 -3.03
N ALA A 129 7.82 -24.49 -2.37
CA ALA A 129 7.05 -25.56 -3.02
C ALA A 129 5.77 -25.03 -3.69
N MET A 130 5.23 -23.88 -3.27
CA MET A 130 4.04 -23.27 -3.92
C MET A 130 4.31 -22.74 -5.32
N LYS A 131 5.58 -22.43 -5.66
CA LYS A 131 5.99 -21.90 -6.97
C LYS A 131 5.16 -20.69 -7.43
N LEU A 132 5.02 -19.72 -6.53
CA LEU A 132 4.14 -18.55 -6.70
C LEU A 132 4.51 -17.68 -7.91
N THR A 133 3.47 -17.27 -8.64
CA THR A 133 3.52 -16.49 -9.89
C THR A 133 2.60 -15.25 -9.82
N GLY A 134 2.59 -14.44 -10.89
CA GLY A 134 1.63 -13.32 -11.03
C GLY A 134 0.16 -13.76 -11.02
N ASP A 135 -0.13 -14.98 -11.48
CA ASP A 135 -1.49 -15.53 -11.46
C ASP A 135 -1.95 -15.81 -10.01
N ASP A 136 -1.03 -16.22 -9.13
CA ASP A 136 -1.33 -16.42 -7.70
C ASP A 136 -1.68 -15.12 -6.98
N ILE A 137 -1.07 -13.98 -7.35
CA ILE A 137 -1.48 -12.67 -6.83
C ILE A 137 -2.93 -12.40 -7.21
N THR A 138 -3.25 -12.55 -8.51
CA THR A 138 -4.58 -12.28 -9.06
C THR A 138 -5.64 -13.18 -8.42
N ALA A 139 -5.39 -14.48 -8.34
CA ALA A 139 -6.28 -15.46 -7.72
C ALA A 139 -6.50 -15.18 -6.23
N THR A 140 -5.45 -14.76 -5.50
CA THR A 140 -5.58 -14.47 -4.06
C THR A 140 -6.30 -13.14 -3.81
N MET A 141 -6.14 -12.13 -4.68
CA MET A 141 -6.95 -10.90 -4.63
C MET A 141 -8.43 -11.17 -4.95
N GLN A 142 -8.73 -12.07 -5.89
CA GLN A 142 -10.11 -12.52 -6.15
C GLN A 142 -10.71 -13.26 -4.94
N ALA A 143 -9.93 -14.12 -4.29
CA ALA A 143 -10.37 -14.88 -3.11
C ALA A 143 -10.59 -13.99 -1.86
N MET A 144 -9.76 -12.97 -1.67
CA MET A 144 -9.91 -11.99 -0.57
C MET A 144 -11.05 -10.98 -0.80
N GLY A 145 -11.54 -10.85 -2.05
CA GLY A 145 -12.67 -10.00 -2.40
C GLY A 145 -12.39 -8.49 -2.38
N PRO A 146 -13.32 -7.68 -2.91
CA PRO A 146 -13.17 -6.22 -2.98
C PRO A 146 -13.22 -5.53 -1.62
N GLU A 147 -13.79 -6.17 -0.59
CA GLU A 147 -13.91 -5.61 0.77
C GLU A 147 -12.53 -5.39 1.40
N LEU A 148 -11.63 -6.37 1.28
CA LEU A 148 -10.30 -6.37 1.91
C LEU A 148 -9.31 -5.38 1.26
N PHE A 149 -9.51 -5.04 -0.03
CA PHE A 149 -8.62 -4.15 -0.78
C PHE A 149 -9.24 -2.80 -1.18
N GLY A 150 -10.57 -2.61 -1.10
CA GLY A 150 -11.19 -1.53 -1.87
C GLY A 150 -12.61 -1.08 -1.53
N GLY A 151 -13.20 -1.45 -0.37
CA GLY A 151 -14.52 -0.95 0.07
C GLY A 151 -14.66 0.58 0.20
N GLY A 152 -13.56 1.32 0.06
CA GLY A 152 -13.56 2.75 -0.19
C GLY A 152 -12.27 3.19 -0.89
N GLY A 153 -12.33 3.44 -2.21
CA GLY A 153 -11.24 4.10 -2.95
C GLY A 153 -11.15 3.84 -4.46
N PHE A 154 -11.63 2.69 -4.97
CA PHE A 154 -11.39 2.33 -6.39
C PHE A 154 -12.50 2.71 -7.36
N ASN A 155 -13.74 2.93 -6.88
CA ASN A 155 -14.82 3.36 -7.76
C ASN A 155 -14.78 4.89 -7.95
N ARG A 156 -13.89 5.37 -8.83
CA ARG A 156 -14.07 6.67 -9.49
C ARG A 156 -15.13 6.51 -10.56
N THR A 157 -16.38 6.51 -10.14
CA THR A 157 -17.56 6.64 -10.99
C THR A 157 -17.44 7.95 -11.78
N ASP A 158 -17.42 7.80 -13.09
CA ASP A 158 -17.53 8.80 -14.16
C ASP A 158 -18.05 10.21 -13.80
N SER A 159 -17.12 11.12 -13.45
CA SER A 159 -17.35 12.56 -13.61
C SER A 159 -17.28 12.99 -15.09
N THR A 160 -18.16 12.43 -15.93
CA THR A 160 -18.33 12.74 -17.37
C THR A 160 -19.81 12.73 -17.74
N GLY A 161 -20.56 13.75 -17.30
CA GLY A 161 -22.04 13.67 -17.30
C GLY A 161 -22.84 14.99 -17.34
N SER A 162 -22.31 16.07 -17.92
CA SER A 162 -23.08 17.21 -18.48
C SER A 162 -24.27 17.82 -17.70
N GLY A 163 -24.00 18.93 -17.00
CA GLY A 163 -25.02 19.92 -16.61
C GLY A 163 -24.67 21.30 -17.16
N ALA A 164 -25.16 21.65 -18.36
CA ALA A 164 -24.87 22.94 -18.99
C ALA A 164 -25.75 24.06 -18.41
N THR A 165 -25.15 25.14 -17.89
CA THR A 165 -25.82 26.44 -17.77
C THR A 165 -24.88 27.59 -18.14
N GLU A 166 -25.15 28.11 -19.32
CA GLU A 166 -24.82 29.43 -19.85
C GLU A 166 -24.74 30.56 -18.79
N SER A 167 -23.55 31.12 -18.58
CA SER A 167 -23.37 32.56 -18.33
C SER A 167 -21.92 32.95 -18.60
N GLY A 168 -21.69 34.16 -19.13
CA GLY A 168 -20.37 34.63 -19.53
C GLY A 168 -19.83 35.78 -18.67
N ALA A 169 -18.55 36.06 -18.91
CA ALA A 169 -17.80 37.27 -18.57
C ALA A 169 -17.33 37.51 -17.12
N ALA A 170 -16.12 38.08 -17.08
CA ALA A 170 -15.48 38.90 -16.04
C ALA A 170 -14.69 38.22 -14.87
N GLY A 171 -13.36 38.43 -14.92
CA GLY A 171 -12.46 38.45 -13.75
C GLY A 171 -11.93 37.09 -13.27
N GLY A 172 -10.68 36.96 -12.81
CA GLY A 172 -9.59 37.94 -12.78
C GLY A 172 -8.48 37.55 -11.79
N GLY A 173 -7.23 37.46 -12.27
CA GLY A 173 -6.04 37.03 -11.48
C GLY A 173 -6.00 35.52 -11.24
N GLY A 174 -4.85 34.84 -11.16
CA GLY A 174 -3.44 35.24 -11.31
C GLY A 174 -2.58 34.08 -10.76
N GLY A 175 -1.33 33.84 -11.13
CA GLY A 175 -0.52 34.38 -12.22
C GLY A 175 0.77 33.57 -12.29
N PHE A 176 1.24 33.23 -13.49
CA PHE A 176 2.52 32.54 -13.70
C PHE A 176 3.41 33.37 -14.62
N GLY A 177 4.28 34.16 -14.00
CA GLY A 177 5.37 34.82 -14.71
C GLY A 177 6.60 33.91 -14.78
N GLY A 178 7.10 33.65 -15.98
CA GLY A 178 8.35 32.89 -16.15
C GLY A 178 8.71 32.67 -17.62
N GLY A 179 9.88 33.15 -18.04
CA GLY A 179 10.55 32.69 -19.26
C GLY A 179 10.17 33.38 -20.56
N GLY A 180 10.52 34.66 -20.72
CA GLY A 180 10.57 35.28 -22.05
C GLY A 180 11.74 34.74 -22.88
N GLY A 181 11.45 34.09 -24.01
CA GLY A 181 12.42 33.66 -25.02
C GLY A 181 11.88 33.95 -26.41
N GLY A 182 12.40 34.99 -27.06
CA GLY A 182 11.82 35.50 -28.31
C GLY A 182 12.26 34.74 -29.56
N PHE A 183 11.34 34.55 -30.50
CA PHE A 183 11.63 34.27 -31.90
C PHE A 183 10.97 35.32 -32.80
N PRO A 184 11.75 36.14 -33.54
CA PRO A 184 11.23 37.04 -34.55
C PRO A 184 11.17 36.32 -35.91
N GLY A 185 10.03 36.34 -36.59
CA GLY A 185 9.92 35.75 -37.92
C GLY A 185 8.50 35.70 -38.46
N GLY A 186 8.07 36.76 -39.16
CA GLY A 186 6.82 36.73 -39.93
C GLY A 186 7.05 36.15 -41.33
N ALA A 187 6.14 35.28 -41.77
CA ALA A 187 6.00 34.85 -43.17
C ALA A 187 4.50 34.58 -43.47
N PRO A 188 4.04 34.73 -44.73
CA PRO A 188 2.62 34.94 -45.06
C PRO A 188 1.80 33.64 -45.24
N PRO A 189 0.45 33.74 -45.31
CA PRO A 189 -0.41 32.58 -45.57
C PRO A 189 -0.42 32.19 -47.05
N GLY A 190 -0.25 30.89 -47.34
CA GLY A 190 -0.48 30.34 -48.68
C GLY A 190 0.11 28.95 -48.91
N ASP A 191 -0.72 28.10 -49.52
CA ASP A 191 -0.34 26.96 -50.37
C ASP A 191 0.55 25.83 -49.78
N PHE A 192 -0.08 24.92 -49.04
CA PHE A 192 0.14 23.48 -49.20
C PHE A 192 -1.24 22.86 -49.44
N GLY A 193 -1.52 22.15 -50.53
CA GLY A 193 -0.62 21.40 -51.40
C GLY A 193 -0.96 19.92 -51.22
N GLY A 194 -1.93 19.43 -51.99
CA GLY A 194 -2.62 18.17 -51.70
C GLY A 194 -1.72 16.94 -51.75
N GLY A 195 -1.74 16.14 -50.67
CA GLY A 195 -1.15 14.80 -50.61
C GLY A 195 -2.22 13.77 -50.24
N PRO A 196 -2.43 12.69 -51.03
CA PRO A 196 -3.36 11.63 -50.69
C PRO A 196 -2.72 10.65 -49.69
N GLY A 197 -2.89 10.93 -48.39
CA GLY A 197 -2.38 10.09 -47.31
C GLY A 197 -3.31 10.17 -46.11
N GLY A 198 -4.30 9.28 -46.05
CA GLY A 198 -5.34 9.33 -45.02
C GLY A 198 -4.81 9.00 -43.63
N VAL A 199 -4.99 9.94 -42.70
CA VAL A 199 -5.08 9.66 -41.26
C VAL A 199 -6.57 9.59 -40.89
N PRO A 200 -7.12 8.39 -40.58
CA PRO A 200 -8.49 8.28 -40.09
C PRO A 200 -8.57 8.81 -38.66
N GLY A 201 -8.95 10.08 -38.51
CA GLY A 201 -9.35 10.64 -37.23
C GLY A 201 -10.69 10.07 -36.79
N GLY A 202 -10.66 8.98 -36.02
CA GLY A 202 -11.84 8.32 -35.45
C GLY A 202 -12.41 9.02 -34.22
N PHE A 203 -12.82 10.28 -34.33
CA PHE A 203 -13.70 10.91 -33.33
C PHE A 203 -15.16 10.68 -33.73
N GLY A 204 -15.68 9.50 -33.40
CA GLY A 204 -17.08 9.14 -33.53
C GLY A 204 -17.51 8.38 -32.29
N GLY A 205 -18.49 8.92 -31.56
CA GLY A 205 -19.03 8.25 -30.39
C GLY A 205 -20.01 7.16 -30.79
N ASP A 206 -19.65 5.92 -30.54
CA ASP A 206 -20.61 4.86 -30.21
C ASP A 206 -19.90 3.72 -29.48
N GLN A 207 -20.63 3.08 -28.56
CA GLN A 207 -20.35 1.80 -27.88
C GLN A 207 -18.94 1.20 -28.05
N GLN A 208 -18.04 1.48 -27.10
CA GLN A 208 -16.81 0.70 -26.95
C GLN A 208 -17.16 -0.75 -26.58
N ASP A 209 -16.89 -1.67 -27.50
CA ASP A 209 -16.99 -3.12 -27.29
C ASP A 209 -16.28 -3.52 -25.98
N PRO A 210 -16.95 -4.22 -25.04
CA PRO A 210 -16.32 -4.70 -23.80
C PRO A 210 -15.01 -5.46 -24.07
N SER A 211 -14.97 -6.25 -25.13
CA SER A 211 -13.80 -7.04 -25.56
C SER A 211 -12.60 -6.14 -25.93
N ALA A 212 -12.87 -4.95 -26.49
CA ALA A 212 -11.83 -3.98 -26.82
C ALA A 212 -11.30 -3.26 -25.56
N ARG A 213 -12.14 -3.06 -24.53
CA ARG A 213 -11.71 -2.57 -23.22
C ARG A 213 -10.85 -3.61 -22.48
N GLU A 214 -11.28 -4.87 -22.48
CA GLU A 214 -10.51 -5.98 -21.92
C GLU A 214 -9.15 -6.13 -22.61
N THR A 215 -9.11 -6.05 -23.93
CA THR A 215 -7.85 -6.08 -24.71
C THR A 215 -6.94 -4.91 -24.37
N ALA A 216 -7.47 -3.68 -24.29
CA ALA A 216 -6.68 -2.50 -23.92
C ALA A 216 -6.16 -2.53 -22.47
N ILE A 217 -6.89 -3.19 -21.56
CA ILE A 217 -6.44 -3.44 -20.18
C ILE A 217 -5.35 -4.51 -20.18
N ALA A 218 -5.49 -5.60 -20.95
CA ALA A 218 -4.48 -6.64 -21.08
C ALA A 218 -3.18 -6.14 -21.74
N GLU A 219 -3.26 -5.29 -22.76
CA GLU A 219 -2.09 -4.64 -23.37
C GLU A 219 -1.42 -3.66 -22.39
N ARG A 220 -2.18 -2.90 -21.58
CA ARG A 220 -1.59 -2.08 -20.50
C ARG A 220 -0.94 -2.91 -19.40
N LEU A 221 -1.54 -4.03 -19.01
CA LEU A 221 -0.97 -4.95 -18.01
C LEU A 221 0.31 -5.64 -18.50
N THR A 222 0.50 -5.80 -19.80
CA THR A 222 1.72 -6.39 -20.37
C THR A 222 2.79 -5.34 -20.72
N GLN A 223 2.41 -4.13 -21.11
CA GLN A 223 3.35 -3.07 -21.50
C GLN A 223 3.78 -2.16 -20.32
N ASP A 224 2.94 -2.01 -19.30
CA ASP A 224 3.18 -1.19 -18.10
C ASP A 224 3.05 -2.01 -16.80
N GLY A 225 3.11 -3.34 -16.92
CA GLY A 225 2.82 -4.32 -15.86
C GLY A 225 3.62 -4.14 -14.58
N GLY A 226 4.84 -3.59 -14.67
CA GLY A 226 5.67 -3.28 -13.50
C GLY A 226 4.99 -2.30 -12.53
N GLN A 227 4.24 -1.30 -13.03
CA GLN A 227 3.57 -0.33 -12.17
C GLN A 227 2.34 -0.93 -11.47
N ALA A 228 1.52 -1.69 -12.20
CA ALA A 228 0.35 -2.37 -11.65
C ALA A 228 0.76 -3.45 -10.63
N ALA A 229 1.77 -4.27 -10.97
CA ALA A 229 2.32 -5.28 -10.07
C ALA A 229 2.97 -4.65 -8.82
N SER A 230 3.68 -3.53 -8.96
CA SER A 230 4.22 -2.77 -7.82
C SER A 230 3.10 -2.25 -6.91
N PHE A 231 2.01 -1.73 -7.49
CA PHE A 231 0.87 -1.26 -6.72
C PHE A 231 0.19 -2.40 -5.94
N MET A 232 -0.10 -3.53 -6.59
CA MET A 232 -0.68 -4.71 -5.95
C MET A 232 0.25 -5.28 -4.85
N THR A 233 1.56 -5.33 -5.11
CA THR A 233 2.57 -5.78 -4.13
C THR A 233 2.62 -4.86 -2.90
N ARG A 234 2.50 -3.54 -3.06
CA ARG A 234 2.36 -2.62 -1.90
C ARG A 234 1.07 -2.85 -1.13
N GLY A 235 -0.04 -3.17 -1.81
CA GLY A 235 -1.30 -3.55 -1.17
C GLY A 235 -1.15 -4.79 -0.29
N LEU A 236 -0.56 -5.86 -0.84
CA LEU A 236 -0.26 -7.10 -0.11
C LEU A 236 0.71 -6.88 1.06
N LEU A 237 1.78 -6.08 0.85
CA LEU A 237 2.74 -5.75 1.91
C LEU A 237 2.07 -5.01 3.08
N ASN A 238 1.19 -4.05 2.81
CA ASN A 238 0.43 -3.35 3.86
C ASN A 238 -0.50 -4.29 4.63
N GLN A 239 -1.21 -5.18 3.93
CA GLN A 239 -2.09 -6.17 4.56
C GLN A 239 -1.28 -7.14 5.44
N TYR A 240 -0.12 -7.59 4.96
CA TYR A 240 0.73 -8.50 5.72
C TYR A 240 1.39 -7.81 6.93
N ILE A 241 1.85 -6.56 6.80
CA ILE A 241 2.30 -5.78 7.97
C ILE A 241 1.18 -5.64 9.00
N THR A 242 -0.06 -5.37 8.56
CA THR A 242 -1.24 -5.32 9.44
C THR A 242 -1.51 -6.66 10.12
N SER A 243 -1.40 -7.80 9.43
CA SER A 243 -1.61 -9.12 10.06
C SER A 243 -0.51 -9.45 11.07
N LEU A 244 0.75 -9.03 10.82
CA LEU A 244 1.83 -9.13 11.80
C LEU A 244 1.57 -8.25 13.03
N GLN A 245 1.04 -7.03 12.84
CA GLN A 245 0.66 -6.14 13.96
C GLN A 245 -0.49 -6.68 14.81
N LEU A 246 -1.49 -7.33 14.18
CA LEU A 246 -2.55 -8.05 14.89
C LEU A 246 -2.00 -9.21 15.73
N LYS A 247 -0.97 -9.91 15.22
CA LYS A 247 -0.32 -11.04 15.91
C LYS A 247 0.60 -10.62 17.04
N THR A 248 1.24 -9.46 16.94
CA THR A 248 2.03 -8.88 18.06
C THR A 248 1.16 -8.19 19.10
N GLY A 249 -0.07 -7.80 18.72
CA GLY A 249 -0.95 -6.98 19.56
C GLY A 249 -0.63 -5.48 19.51
N ASP A 250 0.24 -5.05 18.59
CA ASP A 250 0.54 -3.63 18.34
C ASP A 250 -0.67 -2.87 17.76
N VAL A 251 -1.57 -3.61 17.11
CA VAL A 251 -2.87 -3.15 16.60
C VAL A 251 -3.90 -4.22 16.97
N THR A 252 -5.08 -3.81 17.44
CA THR A 252 -6.19 -4.73 17.72
C THR A 252 -7.23 -4.73 16.59
N GLN A 253 -8.13 -5.73 16.60
CA GLN A 253 -9.28 -5.73 15.68
C GLN A 253 -10.23 -4.55 15.95
N GLU A 254 -10.32 -4.08 17.19
CA GLU A 254 -11.08 -2.89 17.58
C GLU A 254 -10.46 -1.61 16.98
N ASP A 255 -9.12 -1.48 17.02
CA ASP A 255 -8.42 -0.35 16.38
C ASP A 255 -8.63 -0.32 14.85
N LEU A 256 -8.59 -1.48 14.20
CA LEU A 256 -8.87 -1.58 12.76
C LEU A 256 -10.31 -1.22 12.43
N GLN A 257 -11.28 -1.70 13.22
CA GLN A 257 -12.69 -1.33 13.04
C GLN A 257 -12.92 0.17 13.28
N ALA A 258 -12.30 0.75 14.30
CA ALA A 258 -12.34 2.19 14.54
C ALA A 258 -11.73 2.99 13.37
N GLN A 259 -10.55 2.58 12.87
CA GLN A 259 -9.91 3.23 11.72
C GLN A 259 -10.74 3.09 10.43
N GLN A 260 -11.38 1.94 10.20
CA GLN A 260 -12.30 1.74 9.07
C GLN A 260 -13.54 2.62 9.20
N ALA A 261 -14.17 2.68 10.38
CA ALA A 261 -15.30 3.54 10.65
C ALA A 261 -14.94 5.02 10.41
N GLN A 262 -13.79 5.48 10.92
CA GLN A 262 -13.29 6.83 10.62
C GLN A 262 -13.10 7.08 9.12
N ARG A 263 -12.45 6.16 8.40
CA ARG A 263 -12.29 6.27 6.94
C ARG A 263 -13.62 6.36 6.21
N ASN A 264 -14.64 5.64 6.67
CA ASN A 264 -15.99 5.72 6.13
C ASN A 264 -16.60 7.11 6.39
N VAL A 265 -16.45 7.69 7.59
CA VAL A 265 -16.86 9.09 7.87
C VAL A 265 -16.17 10.07 6.92
N PHE A 266 -14.83 10.00 6.79
CA PHE A 266 -14.07 10.91 5.93
C PHE A 266 -14.46 10.81 4.44
N ARG A 267 -14.93 9.65 3.97
CA ARG A 267 -15.45 9.45 2.60
C ARG A 267 -16.64 10.36 2.29
N TRP A 268 -17.48 10.65 3.28
CA TRP A 268 -18.73 11.40 3.11
C TRP A 268 -18.65 12.89 3.40
N LEU A 269 -17.53 13.38 3.94
CA LEU A 269 -17.34 14.80 4.25
C LEU A 269 -17.58 15.74 3.06
N PRO A 270 -17.14 15.45 1.81
CA PRO A 270 -17.42 16.33 0.68
C PRO A 270 -18.92 16.46 0.40
N LEU A 271 -19.67 15.36 0.47
CA LEU A 271 -21.12 15.36 0.27
C LEU A 271 -21.84 16.10 1.40
N ALA A 272 -21.45 15.87 2.65
CA ALA A 272 -22.00 16.58 3.81
C ALA A 272 -21.75 18.10 3.70
N ALA A 273 -20.54 18.50 3.29
CA ALA A 273 -20.18 19.89 3.06
C ALA A 273 -20.97 20.54 1.92
N GLU A 274 -21.10 19.87 0.77
CA GLU A 274 -21.90 20.34 -0.36
C GLU A 274 -23.38 20.51 0.01
N THR A 275 -23.93 19.52 0.72
CA THR A 275 -25.36 19.47 1.13
C THR A 275 -25.71 20.55 2.16
N THR A 276 -24.79 20.90 3.05
CA THR A 276 -25.04 21.84 4.17
C THR A 276 -24.48 23.25 3.94
N GLY A 277 -23.54 23.41 3.00
CA GLY A 277 -22.73 24.62 2.84
C GLY A 277 -21.65 24.80 3.92
N ILE A 278 -21.45 23.82 4.82
CA ILE A 278 -20.39 23.86 5.84
C ILE A 278 -19.05 23.48 5.19
N PRO A 279 -17.95 24.23 5.37
CA PRO A 279 -16.64 23.85 4.83
C PRO A 279 -16.16 22.49 5.35
N VAL A 280 -15.52 21.69 4.48
CA VAL A 280 -14.97 20.38 4.83
C VAL A 280 -14.00 20.51 6.01
N GLU A 281 -13.18 21.55 6.03
CA GLU A 281 -12.19 21.84 7.06
C GLU A 281 -12.84 22.04 8.44
N THR A 282 -14.02 22.67 8.49
CA THR A 282 -14.78 22.88 9.74
C THR A 282 -15.34 21.56 10.27
N LEU A 283 -15.82 20.68 9.39
CA LEU A 283 -16.26 19.34 9.78
C LEU A 283 -15.06 18.47 10.23
N GLN A 284 -13.92 18.56 9.53
CA GLN A 284 -12.69 17.86 9.90
C GLN A 284 -12.16 18.30 11.28
N GLU A 285 -12.17 19.59 11.59
CA GLU A 285 -11.75 20.11 12.90
C GLU A 285 -12.65 19.58 14.03
N ALA A 286 -13.97 19.56 13.81
CA ALA A 286 -14.93 19.01 14.78
C ALA A 286 -14.74 17.50 15.02
N LEU A 287 -14.50 16.72 13.95
CA LEU A 287 -14.20 15.29 14.06
C LEU A 287 -12.84 15.03 14.75
N ALA A 288 -11.81 15.82 14.45
CA ALA A 288 -10.50 15.72 15.13
C ALA A 288 -10.61 16.05 16.63
N GLY A 289 -11.57 16.90 17.02
CA GLY A 289 -11.94 17.19 18.40
C GLY A 289 -12.77 16.11 19.10
N GLY A 290 -13.11 15.00 18.42
CA GLY A 290 -13.88 13.88 18.99
C GLY A 290 -15.39 13.92 18.75
N SER A 291 -15.89 14.85 17.94
CA SER A 291 -17.33 14.95 17.62
C SER A 291 -17.78 13.83 16.68
N THR A 292 -19.07 13.53 16.63
CA THR A 292 -19.66 12.79 15.50
C THR A 292 -19.89 13.72 14.29
N LEU A 293 -20.16 13.17 13.12
CA LEU A 293 -20.50 14.00 11.95
C LEU A 293 -21.85 14.69 12.13
N ALA A 294 -22.83 14.02 12.75
CA ALA A 294 -24.12 14.61 13.09
C ALA A 294 -23.98 15.80 14.05
N ASP A 295 -23.21 15.65 15.14
CA ASP A 295 -22.94 16.74 16.10
C ASP A 295 -22.22 17.92 15.43
N ALA A 296 -21.23 17.64 14.56
CA ALA A 296 -20.48 18.65 13.83
C ALA A 296 -21.38 19.48 12.90
N ILE A 297 -22.29 18.82 12.16
CA ILE A 297 -23.27 19.48 11.29
C ILE A 297 -24.23 20.32 12.13
N GLN A 298 -24.79 19.75 13.21
CA GLN A 298 -25.77 20.44 14.06
C GLN A 298 -25.16 21.64 14.78
N ALA A 299 -23.91 21.56 15.23
CA ALA A 299 -23.19 22.66 15.88
C ALA A 299 -22.98 23.88 14.97
N GLN A 300 -22.92 23.67 13.65
CA GLN A 300 -22.86 24.74 12.64
C GLN A 300 -24.23 25.16 12.11
N GLY A 301 -25.32 24.58 12.64
CA GLY A 301 -26.70 24.88 12.23
C GLY A 301 -27.14 24.22 10.92
N GLY A 302 -26.40 23.21 10.44
CA GLY A 302 -26.80 22.42 9.27
C GLY A 302 -27.89 21.39 9.60
N ASP A 303 -28.57 20.90 8.55
CA ASP A 303 -29.61 19.87 8.68
C ASP A 303 -29.05 18.46 8.46
N VAL A 304 -29.00 17.69 9.54
CA VAL A 304 -28.53 16.29 9.54
C VAL A 304 -29.44 15.40 8.69
N ALA A 305 -30.76 15.64 8.65
CA ALA A 305 -31.70 14.80 7.92
C ALA A 305 -31.54 14.93 6.38
N THR A 306 -31.18 16.12 5.91
CA THR A 306 -30.83 16.31 4.49
C THR A 306 -29.53 15.57 4.14
N VAL A 307 -28.52 15.57 5.02
CA VAL A 307 -27.27 14.79 4.82
C VAL A 307 -27.52 13.28 4.89
N GLU A 308 -28.33 12.81 5.84
CA GLU A 308 -28.77 11.42 5.95
C GLU A 308 -29.41 10.93 4.63
N THR A 309 -30.32 11.74 4.08
CA THR A 309 -30.97 11.46 2.80
C THR A 309 -29.96 11.41 1.65
N ALA A 310 -29.04 12.38 1.56
CA ALA A 310 -28.03 12.44 0.50
C ALA A 310 -27.06 11.23 0.52
N ILE A 311 -26.64 10.79 1.72
CA ILE A 311 -25.81 9.59 1.88
C ILE A 311 -26.61 8.33 1.50
N SER A 312 -27.86 8.22 1.96
CA SER A 312 -28.76 7.11 1.62
C SER A 312 -28.99 7.00 0.11
N ASP A 313 -29.28 8.12 -0.55
CA ASP A 313 -29.47 8.19 -2.01
C ASP A 313 -28.21 7.77 -2.77
N SER A 314 -27.03 8.23 -2.33
CA SER A 314 -25.73 7.85 -2.91
C SER A 314 -25.39 6.35 -2.74
N LEU A 315 -26.01 5.66 -1.78
CA LEU A 315 -25.80 4.23 -1.54
C LEU A 315 -26.79 3.32 -2.28
N LYS A 316 -27.94 3.83 -2.74
CA LYS A 316 -28.98 3.05 -3.45
C LYS A 316 -28.51 2.47 -4.78
N ASP A 317 -27.52 3.09 -5.41
CA ASP A 317 -26.92 2.60 -6.66
C ASP A 317 -25.97 1.40 -6.45
N ASN A 318 -25.68 1.00 -5.21
CA ASN A 318 -24.87 -0.18 -4.93
C ASN A 318 -25.73 -1.46 -4.89
N PRO A 319 -25.64 -2.37 -5.88
CA PRO A 319 -26.48 -3.57 -5.96
C PRO A 319 -26.20 -4.60 -4.86
N ASN A 320 -25.15 -4.40 -4.05
CA ASN A 320 -24.77 -5.30 -2.96
C ASN A 320 -25.34 -4.88 -1.60
N LEU A 321 -26.04 -3.73 -1.52
CA LEU A 321 -26.63 -3.24 -0.27
C LEU A 321 -28.15 -3.31 -0.36
N ASP A 322 -28.77 -3.98 0.63
CA ASP A 322 -30.20 -3.82 0.89
C ASP A 322 -30.45 -2.56 1.75
N GLN A 323 -31.72 -2.19 1.92
CA GLN A 323 -32.08 -1.00 2.69
C GLN A 323 -31.58 -1.06 4.15
N GLN A 324 -31.54 -2.25 4.77
CA GLN A 324 -31.07 -2.39 6.15
C GLN A 324 -29.56 -2.16 6.24
N ALA A 325 -28.79 -2.62 5.25
CA ALA A 325 -27.36 -2.33 5.15
C ALA A 325 -27.09 -0.84 4.89
N ILE A 326 -27.90 -0.18 4.03
CA ILE A 326 -27.84 1.27 3.81
C ILE A 326 -28.10 2.03 5.11
N ASP A 327 -29.21 1.74 5.81
CA ASP A 327 -29.58 2.40 7.07
C ASP A 327 -28.49 2.22 8.14
N THR A 328 -27.85 1.05 8.18
CA THR A 328 -26.75 0.73 9.10
C THR A 328 -25.49 1.55 8.78
N GLU A 329 -25.07 1.62 7.51
CA GLU A 329 -23.92 2.41 7.06
C GLU A 329 -24.15 3.91 7.27
N VAL A 330 -25.34 4.43 6.94
CA VAL A 330 -25.72 5.84 7.16
C VAL A 330 -25.64 6.20 8.64
N ASN A 331 -26.23 5.38 9.52
CA ASN A 331 -26.17 5.56 10.96
C ASN A 331 -24.73 5.51 11.49
N ALA A 332 -23.93 4.56 11.02
CA ALA A 332 -22.51 4.45 11.40
C ALA A 332 -21.72 5.70 10.97
N VAL A 333 -21.93 6.21 9.76
CA VAL A 333 -21.26 7.41 9.24
C VAL A 333 -21.64 8.67 10.01
N LEU A 334 -22.91 8.83 10.37
CA LEU A 334 -23.37 10.02 11.09
C LEU A 334 -22.94 10.02 12.56
N ASN A 335 -22.96 8.85 13.22
CA ASN A 335 -22.81 8.73 14.67
C ASN A 335 -21.46 8.12 15.13
N THR A 336 -20.56 7.75 14.22
CA THR A 336 -19.17 7.44 14.59
C THR A 336 -18.48 8.72 15.04
N ALA A 337 -18.03 8.75 16.30
CA ALA A 337 -17.16 9.81 16.79
C ALA A 337 -15.82 9.75 16.06
N GLY A 338 -15.28 10.90 15.66
CA GLY A 338 -13.89 10.95 15.23
C GLY A 338 -12.98 10.49 16.38
N ALA A 339 -12.03 9.60 16.13
CA ALA A 339 -11.00 9.33 17.11
C ALA A 339 -10.20 10.63 17.31
N ALA A 340 -10.15 11.10 18.55
CA ALA A 340 -9.29 12.21 18.92
C ALA A 340 -7.87 11.89 18.46
N GLN A 341 -7.32 12.72 17.59
CA GLN A 341 -6.02 12.48 16.99
C GLN A 341 -4.99 12.34 18.13
N PRO A 342 -4.25 11.22 18.24
CA PRO A 342 -3.39 10.97 19.38
C PRO A 342 -2.42 12.13 19.49
N ALA A 343 -2.48 12.85 20.62
CA ALA A 343 -1.78 14.12 20.79
C ALA A 343 -0.30 13.90 20.49
N ALA A 344 0.20 14.55 19.42
CA ALA A 344 1.53 14.30 18.88
C ALA A 344 2.56 14.39 20.01
N THR A 345 3.14 13.25 20.37
CA THR A 345 4.15 13.19 21.44
C THR A 345 5.35 14.05 21.03
N PRO A 346 5.75 15.03 21.87
CA PRO A 346 6.77 16.02 21.54
C PRO A 346 8.20 15.48 21.60
#